data_AF-A0A7V9ALD4-F1
#
_entry.id   AF-A0A7V9ALD4-F1
#
_cell.length_a   1.000
_cell.length_b   1.000
_cell.length_c   1.000
_cell.angle_alpha   90.00
_cell.angle_beta   90.00
_cell.angle_gamma   90.00
#
_symmetry.space_group_name_H-M   'P 1'
#
loop_
_entity.id
_entity.type
_entity.pdbx_description
1 polymer ?
#
loop_
_entity_poly.entity_id
_entity_poly.type
_entity_poly.pdbx_seq_one_letter_code
_entity_poly.pdbx_strand_id
1 'polypeptide(L)'
;MFSSPPFVPGLALAERLYMEAVRPLMGRFAPDLPYAAGLIGSGSDVLGLDTERSMDHDWGPRLTIFLADDHLSSWRERLDGVLRKYLPPSVAGFPTGFREFADDQGTWHMDDAATSGPIEHRVAITSVSAFLRHRLGVANSERLDAAAWITMPEHHLLEVTAGRIFHDGCGEITRVRKDLAWYPDAIWRYRMAAGWMRIGQLEPFIGRCGEVGDDLGSQIVATALARDVIRLAFLLERRYAPYAKWLGTVFATLPIASALAPHLDAARYAGAWPEREAGIVSTVRVLAERHNALGLTEVLDPAPRPFWSRPFQVMNAERFSQALLASITDPAVLALPRNLGGVDQFMDSTDALESGDLHLALRRWIGGGAS
;
A
#
# COMPACT_ATOMS: atom_id res chain seq x y z
N MET A 1 22.95 28.91 -17.05
CA MET A 1 22.66 27.57 -16.51
C MET A 1 22.59 27.71 -15.00
N PHE A 2 21.39 27.92 -14.45
CA PHE A 2 21.20 27.67 -13.03
C PHE A 2 21.19 26.14 -12.90
N SER A 3 22.14 25.58 -12.15
CA SER A 3 22.10 24.15 -11.85
C SER A 3 20.83 23.89 -11.04
N SER A 4 20.09 22.84 -11.38
CA SER A 4 18.97 22.40 -10.55
C SER A 4 19.42 22.26 -9.10
N PRO A 5 18.61 22.68 -8.11
CA PRO A 5 18.94 22.49 -6.71
C PRO A 5 19.19 20.99 -6.43
N PRO A 6 20.05 20.65 -5.44
CA PRO A 6 20.29 19.26 -5.09
C PRO A 6 18.98 18.60 -4.64
N PHE A 7 18.79 17.33 -5.00
CA PHE A 7 17.61 16.56 -4.65
C PHE A 7 17.33 16.59 -3.13
N VAL A 8 16.06 16.80 -2.76
CA VAL A 8 15.57 16.78 -1.38
C VAL A 8 14.40 15.81 -1.32
N PRO A 9 14.41 14.74 -0.50
CA PRO A 9 13.29 13.82 -0.42
C PRO A 9 11.94 14.53 -0.22
N GLY A 10 10.90 14.12 -0.93
CA GLY A 10 9.65 14.88 -1.03
C GLY A 10 8.96 15.09 0.32
N LEU A 11 9.05 14.15 1.27
CA LEU A 11 8.60 14.34 2.65
C LEU A 11 9.28 15.52 3.34
N ALA A 12 10.59 15.68 3.14
CA ALA A 12 11.35 16.79 3.71
C ALA A 12 11.03 18.11 3.00
N LEU A 13 10.82 18.08 1.68
CA LEU A 13 10.42 19.26 0.91
C LEU A 13 9.01 19.76 1.30
N ALA A 14 8.06 18.84 1.46
CA ALA A 14 6.71 19.15 1.92
C ALA A 14 6.69 19.70 3.35
N GLU A 15 7.55 19.19 4.24
CA GLU A 15 7.71 19.72 5.60
C GLU A 15 8.24 21.15 5.59
N ARG A 16 9.21 21.46 4.71
CA ARG A 16 9.71 22.83 4.50
C ARG A 16 8.62 23.74 3.96
N LEU A 17 7.88 23.31 2.93
CA LEU A 17 6.73 24.07 2.42
C LEU A 17 5.74 24.39 3.54
N TYR A 18 5.45 23.41 4.38
CA TYR A 18 4.55 23.60 5.51
C TYR A 18 5.08 24.64 6.50
N MET A 19 6.31 24.46 6.98
CA MET A 19 6.89 25.29 8.04
C MET A 19 7.22 26.72 7.57
N GLU A 20 7.77 26.86 6.37
CA GLU A 20 8.31 28.11 5.86
C GLU A 20 7.24 28.98 5.18
N ALA A 21 6.18 28.36 4.61
CA ALA A 21 5.17 29.09 3.83
C ALA A 21 3.74 28.87 4.31
N VAL A 22 3.23 27.63 4.32
CA VAL A 22 1.79 27.38 4.58
C VAL A 22 1.39 27.75 6.01
N ARG A 23 2.15 27.33 7.02
CA ARG A 23 1.84 27.59 8.44
C ARG A 23 1.79 29.09 8.76
N PRO A 24 2.74 29.95 8.34
CA PRO A 24 2.61 31.40 8.47
C PRO A 24 1.36 31.99 7.81
N LEU A 25 0.98 31.50 6.62
CA LEU A 25 -0.21 31.97 5.90
C LEU A 25 -1.50 31.58 6.64
N MET A 26 -1.58 30.34 7.15
CA MET A 26 -2.69 29.91 8.01
C MET A 26 -2.80 30.81 9.24
N GLY A 27 -1.70 31.07 9.95
CA GLY A 27 -1.69 31.95 11.12
C GLY A 27 -2.09 33.41 10.83
N ARG A 28 -1.85 33.91 9.61
CA ARG A 28 -2.19 35.29 9.22
C ARG A 28 -3.63 35.44 8.73
N PHE A 29 -4.11 34.51 7.90
CA PHE A 29 -5.37 34.66 7.17
C PHE A 29 -6.51 33.79 7.71
N ALA A 30 -6.20 32.80 8.54
CA ALA A 30 -7.14 31.88 9.18
C ALA A 30 -6.68 31.47 10.61
N PRO A 31 -6.36 32.42 11.51
CA PRO A 31 -5.73 32.13 12.81
C PRO A 31 -6.55 31.20 13.72
N ASP A 32 -7.88 31.30 13.65
CA ASP A 32 -8.80 30.54 14.51
C ASP A 32 -9.38 29.30 13.83
N LEU A 33 -8.94 28.99 12.60
CA LEU A 33 -9.44 27.83 11.84
C LEU A 33 -8.66 26.57 12.23
N PRO A 34 -9.30 25.55 12.86
CA PRO A 34 -8.66 24.27 13.08
C PRO A 34 -8.42 23.56 11.74
N TYR A 35 -7.21 23.01 11.56
CA TYR A 35 -6.86 22.26 10.37
C TYR A 35 -5.84 21.15 10.68
N ALA A 36 -5.65 20.23 9.74
CA ALA A 36 -4.48 19.37 9.69
C ALA A 36 -3.70 19.61 8.39
N ALA A 37 -2.40 19.35 8.38
CA ALA A 37 -1.57 19.47 7.20
C ALA A 37 -0.52 18.35 7.15
N GLY A 38 -0.34 17.74 5.97
CA GLY A 38 0.62 16.66 5.79
C GLY A 38 0.83 16.26 4.33
N LEU A 39 1.91 15.53 4.07
CA LEU A 39 2.11 14.82 2.81
C LEU A 39 1.58 13.38 2.97
N ILE A 40 0.49 13.09 2.28
CA ILE A 40 -0.32 11.87 2.36
C ILE A 40 -1.03 11.66 1.01
N GLY A 41 -1.43 10.44 0.69
CA GLY A 41 -2.00 10.07 -0.61
C GLY A 41 -1.03 9.26 -1.46
N SER A 42 -1.20 9.32 -2.77
CA SER A 42 -0.38 8.60 -3.75
C SER A 42 0.97 9.29 -3.97
N GLY A 43 1.96 8.50 -4.37
CA GLY A 43 3.29 9.00 -4.80
C GLY A 43 4.44 8.32 -4.08
N SER A 44 5.56 8.15 -4.80
CA SER A 44 6.79 7.59 -4.20
C SER A 44 7.38 8.49 -3.13
N ASP A 45 7.15 9.81 -3.22
CA ASP A 45 7.53 10.80 -2.21
C ASP A 45 6.83 10.57 -0.87
N VAL A 46 5.55 10.20 -0.90
CA VAL A 46 4.78 9.85 0.32
C VAL A 46 5.37 8.65 1.04
N LEU A 47 5.85 7.65 0.28
CA LEU A 47 6.49 6.45 0.81
C LEU A 47 7.98 6.63 1.14
N GLY A 48 8.59 7.77 0.79
CA GLY A 48 10.04 8.00 0.92
C GLY A 48 10.88 7.14 -0.03
N LEU A 49 10.31 6.76 -1.17
CA LEU A 49 10.93 5.96 -2.24
C LEU A 49 11.27 6.82 -3.46
N ASP A 50 11.03 8.13 -3.39
CA ASP A 50 11.36 9.05 -4.45
C ASP A 50 12.88 9.20 -4.63
N THR A 51 13.25 9.47 -5.87
CA THR A 51 14.63 9.68 -6.28
C THR A 51 14.71 10.98 -7.07
N GLU A 52 15.92 11.41 -7.43
CA GLU A 52 16.11 12.54 -8.34
C GLU A 52 15.28 12.41 -9.63
N ARG A 53 15.14 11.18 -10.16
CA ARG A 53 14.30 10.94 -11.34
C ARG A 53 12.83 11.26 -11.09
N SER A 54 12.31 11.03 -9.89
CA SER A 54 10.90 11.27 -9.55
C SER A 54 10.49 12.75 -9.68
N MET A 55 11.45 13.67 -9.78
CA MET A 55 11.19 15.10 -9.93
C MET A 55 10.58 15.48 -11.29
N ASP A 56 10.56 14.57 -12.26
CA ASP A 56 10.04 14.80 -13.61
C ASP A 56 8.50 14.89 -13.66
N HIS A 57 7.77 14.32 -12.70
CA HIS A 57 6.32 14.45 -12.56
C HIS A 57 5.80 14.16 -11.14
N ASP A 58 4.66 14.75 -10.77
CA ASP A 58 3.90 14.56 -9.52
C ASP A 58 4.71 14.66 -8.22
N TRP A 59 5.83 15.35 -8.30
CA TRP A 59 6.78 15.60 -7.21
C TRP A 59 7.05 17.10 -7.10
N GLY A 60 7.25 17.60 -5.88
CA GLY A 60 7.65 18.98 -5.61
C GLY A 60 7.11 19.49 -4.27
N PRO A 61 7.11 20.82 -4.05
CA PRO A 61 6.49 21.43 -2.88
C PRO A 61 4.96 21.25 -2.91
N ARG A 62 4.48 20.15 -2.35
CA ARG A 62 3.06 19.79 -2.26
C ARG A 62 2.70 19.26 -0.87
N LEU A 63 1.45 19.45 -0.46
CA LEU A 63 0.88 18.84 0.75
C LEU A 63 -0.65 18.87 0.68
N THR A 64 -1.30 18.22 1.63
CA THR A 64 -2.75 18.30 1.82
C THR A 64 -3.08 19.04 3.11
N ILE A 65 -4.02 19.98 3.04
CA ILE A 65 -4.69 20.62 4.18
C ILE A 65 -6.06 19.98 4.36
N PHE A 66 -6.34 19.49 5.56
CA PHE A 66 -7.62 18.95 5.97
C PHE A 66 -8.37 19.95 6.83
N LEU A 67 -9.61 20.25 6.44
CA LEU A 67 -10.57 21.02 7.22
C LEU A 67 -11.69 20.11 7.70
N ALA A 68 -12.41 20.53 8.76
CA ALA A 68 -13.67 19.92 9.11
C ALA A 68 -14.70 20.07 7.96
N ASP A 69 -15.61 19.11 7.82
CA ASP A 69 -16.58 19.07 6.71
C ASP A 69 -17.46 20.34 6.64
N ASP A 70 -17.83 20.90 7.79
CA ASP A 70 -18.62 22.13 7.92
C ASP A 70 -17.83 23.40 7.54
N HIS A 71 -16.51 23.38 7.71
CA HIS A 71 -15.63 24.47 7.31
C HIS A 71 -15.21 24.42 5.84
N LEU A 72 -15.16 23.23 5.24
CA LEU A 72 -14.59 23.03 3.91
C LEU A 72 -15.26 23.92 2.84
N SER A 73 -16.59 23.95 2.80
CA SER A 73 -17.36 24.72 1.81
C SER A 73 -17.10 26.24 1.92
N SER A 74 -16.91 26.74 3.14
CA SER A 74 -16.73 28.17 3.41
C SER A 74 -15.28 28.64 3.21
N TRP A 75 -14.30 27.75 3.40
CA TRP A 75 -12.89 28.12 3.43
C TRP A 75 -12.08 27.68 2.22
N ARG A 76 -12.51 26.66 1.46
CA ARG A 76 -11.70 26.09 0.37
C ARG A 76 -11.24 27.13 -0.65
N GLU A 77 -12.18 27.86 -1.25
CA GLU A 77 -11.85 28.88 -2.28
C GLU A 77 -11.04 30.04 -1.70
N ARG A 78 -11.34 30.45 -0.46
CA ARG A 78 -10.62 31.52 0.22
C ARG A 78 -9.17 31.14 0.51
N LEU A 79 -8.92 29.93 1.03
CA LEU A 79 -7.57 29.45 1.31
C LEU A 79 -6.79 29.23 0.03
N ASP A 80 -7.40 28.65 -1.00
CA ASP A 80 -6.79 28.48 -2.32
C ASP A 80 -6.36 29.84 -2.90
N GLY A 81 -7.24 30.85 -2.88
CA GLY A 81 -6.88 32.21 -3.30
C GLY A 81 -5.76 32.86 -2.48
N VAL A 82 -5.69 32.60 -1.17
CA VAL A 82 -4.58 33.06 -0.32
C VAL A 82 -3.28 32.38 -0.72
N LEU A 83 -3.27 31.07 -0.89
CA LEU A 83 -2.08 30.30 -1.24
C LEU A 83 -1.56 30.68 -2.63
N ARG A 84 -2.44 30.78 -3.63
CA ARG A 84 -2.10 31.27 -4.99
C ARG A 84 -1.45 32.64 -4.97
N LYS A 85 -1.90 33.53 -4.09
CA LYS A 85 -1.42 34.92 -4.04
C LYS A 85 -0.16 35.13 -3.20
N TYR A 86 0.01 34.34 -2.13
CA TYR A 86 0.98 34.64 -1.08
C TYR A 86 2.00 33.54 -0.81
N LEU A 87 1.92 32.37 -1.46
CA LEU A 87 3.04 31.42 -1.44
C LEU A 87 4.29 32.07 -2.04
N PRO A 88 5.50 31.81 -1.49
CA PRO A 88 6.74 32.23 -2.12
C PRO A 88 6.89 31.49 -3.45
N PRO A 89 7.53 32.07 -4.47
CA PRO A 89 7.69 31.42 -5.77
C PRO A 89 8.54 30.14 -5.73
N SER A 90 9.36 29.97 -4.69
CA SER A 90 10.14 28.76 -4.46
C SER A 90 10.31 28.45 -2.97
N VAL A 91 10.51 27.16 -2.68
CA VAL A 91 10.85 26.62 -1.35
C VAL A 91 12.02 25.66 -1.52
N ALA A 92 13.06 25.82 -0.69
CA ALA A 92 14.29 25.02 -0.78
C ALA A 92 14.96 24.99 -2.18
N GLY A 93 14.75 26.04 -2.97
CA GLY A 93 15.25 26.14 -4.35
C GLY A 93 14.33 25.55 -5.42
N PHE A 94 13.22 24.90 -5.04
CA PHE A 94 12.25 24.31 -5.96
C PHE A 94 11.05 25.23 -6.18
N PRO A 95 10.50 25.36 -7.41
CA PRO A 95 9.30 26.13 -7.65
C PRO A 95 8.10 25.60 -6.87
N THR A 96 7.26 26.50 -6.36
CA THR A 96 5.96 26.13 -5.78
C THR A 96 4.84 26.08 -6.81
N GLY A 97 5.09 26.63 -8.00
CA GLY A 97 4.20 26.58 -9.15
C GLY A 97 4.26 25.22 -9.83
N PHE A 98 3.13 24.80 -10.37
CA PHE A 98 2.95 23.57 -11.12
C PHE A 98 2.12 23.84 -12.37
N ARG A 99 2.34 23.01 -13.37
CA ARG A 99 1.52 22.98 -14.57
C ARG A 99 1.28 21.53 -14.98
N GLU A 100 0.10 21.29 -15.52
CA GLU A 100 -0.28 19.99 -16.05
C GLU A 100 0.49 19.71 -17.36
N PHE A 101 0.81 18.45 -17.62
CA PHE A 101 1.34 18.04 -18.93
C PHE A 101 0.25 18.20 -19.99
N ALA A 102 0.59 18.79 -21.13
CA ALA A 102 -0.39 19.07 -22.18
C ALA A 102 -0.93 17.80 -22.85
N ASP A 103 -0.11 16.76 -22.83
CA ASP A 103 -0.26 15.46 -23.48
C ASP A 103 -0.59 14.33 -22.48
N ASP A 104 -0.67 14.62 -21.18
CA ASP A 104 -1.01 13.65 -20.14
C ASP A 104 -1.83 14.32 -19.01
N GLN A 105 -3.16 14.32 -19.17
CA GLN A 105 -4.07 14.91 -18.20
C GLN A 105 -4.04 14.15 -16.87
N GLY A 106 -3.96 14.88 -15.76
CA GLY A 106 -3.79 14.34 -14.41
C GLY A 106 -2.35 14.32 -13.93
N THR A 107 -1.37 14.43 -14.84
CA THR A 107 0.06 14.43 -14.52
C THR A 107 0.58 15.86 -14.50
N TRP A 108 1.34 16.23 -13.48
CA TRP A 108 1.83 17.62 -13.32
C TRP A 108 3.34 17.65 -13.12
N HIS A 109 3.96 18.76 -13.53
CA HIS A 109 5.35 19.07 -13.24
C HIS A 109 5.49 20.44 -12.60
N MET A 110 6.61 20.65 -11.89
CA MET A 110 6.96 21.97 -11.38
C MET A 110 7.10 22.96 -12.54
N ASP A 111 6.58 24.16 -12.34
CA ASP A 111 6.69 25.25 -13.30
C ASP A 111 7.85 26.18 -12.92
N ASP A 112 8.95 26.08 -13.67
CA ASP A 112 10.14 26.91 -13.48
C ASP A 112 9.94 28.36 -13.93
N ALA A 113 8.80 28.71 -14.53
CA ALA A 113 8.52 30.08 -14.93
C ALA A 113 8.31 30.97 -13.70
N ALA A 114 9.15 32.02 -13.59
CA ALA A 114 8.93 33.10 -12.63
C ALA A 114 7.62 33.83 -12.98
N THR A 115 6.52 33.42 -12.36
CA THR A 115 5.20 33.98 -12.64
C THR A 115 5.02 35.29 -11.87
N SER A 116 4.76 36.38 -12.61
CA SER A 116 4.33 37.67 -12.07
C SER A 116 2.83 37.69 -11.72
N GLY A 117 2.23 36.51 -11.49
CA GLY A 117 0.80 36.29 -11.26
C GLY A 117 0.54 35.22 -10.19
N PRO A 118 -0.73 34.83 -9.97
CA PRO A 118 -1.08 33.81 -8.99
C PRO A 118 -0.40 32.47 -9.30
N ILE A 119 0.14 31.82 -8.28
CA ILE A 119 0.85 30.55 -8.37
C ILE A 119 -0.17 29.41 -8.43
N GLU A 120 -0.11 28.58 -9.47
CA GLU A 120 -0.81 27.30 -9.51
C GLU A 120 -0.07 26.30 -8.62
N HIS A 121 -0.51 26.11 -7.38
CA HIS A 121 0.17 25.24 -6.41
C HIS A 121 -0.46 23.84 -6.31
N ARG A 122 0.29 22.87 -5.80
CA ARG A 122 -0.22 21.51 -5.46
C ARG A 122 -0.52 21.33 -3.97
N VAL A 123 -0.91 22.40 -3.27
CA VAL A 123 -1.51 22.31 -1.93
C VAL A 123 -3.00 21.92 -2.06
N ALA A 124 -3.33 20.66 -1.81
CA ALA A 124 -4.71 20.19 -1.83
C ALA A 124 -5.46 20.65 -0.59
N ILE A 125 -6.71 21.11 -0.74
CA ILE A 125 -7.59 21.50 0.39
C ILE A 125 -8.83 20.61 0.34
N THR A 126 -9.03 19.81 1.39
CA THR A 126 -10.10 18.81 1.46
C THR A 126 -10.56 18.59 2.91
N SER A 127 -11.50 17.68 3.14
CA SER A 127 -11.81 17.12 4.46
C SER A 127 -11.35 15.68 4.57
N VAL A 128 -11.26 15.15 5.79
CA VAL A 128 -10.90 13.74 5.99
C VAL A 128 -11.95 12.82 5.37
N SER A 129 -13.24 13.14 5.51
CA SER A 129 -14.31 12.33 4.93
C SER A 129 -14.28 12.32 3.39
N ALA A 130 -13.99 13.46 2.75
CA ALA A 130 -13.84 13.54 1.30
C ALA A 130 -12.60 12.77 0.82
N PHE A 131 -11.48 12.88 1.53
CA PHE A 131 -10.26 12.12 1.23
C PHE A 131 -10.47 10.60 1.33
N LEU A 132 -11.13 10.14 2.39
CA LEU A 132 -11.44 8.71 2.56
C LEU A 132 -12.42 8.18 1.52
N ARG A 133 -13.42 8.98 1.11
CA ARG A 133 -14.33 8.57 0.03
C ARG A 133 -13.56 8.39 -1.27
N HIS A 134 -12.67 9.31 -1.57
CA HIS A 134 -11.87 9.27 -2.78
C HIS A 134 -10.89 8.09 -2.80
N ARG A 135 -10.23 7.80 -1.66
CA ARG A 135 -9.19 6.75 -1.59
C ARG A 135 -9.71 5.34 -1.28
N LEU A 136 -10.69 5.23 -0.39
CA LEU A 136 -11.12 3.96 0.19
C LEU A 136 -12.62 3.67 -0.02
N GLY A 137 -13.36 4.61 -0.63
CA GLY A 137 -14.80 4.48 -0.82
C GLY A 137 -15.57 4.43 0.51
N VAL A 138 -15.07 5.08 1.56
CA VAL A 138 -15.71 5.13 2.90
C VAL A 138 -15.74 6.56 3.41
N ALA A 139 -16.76 6.90 4.20
CA ALA A 139 -16.90 8.25 4.75
C ALA A 139 -16.05 8.48 6.01
N ASN A 140 -15.76 7.42 6.77
CA ASN A 140 -15.00 7.45 8.01
C ASN A 140 -14.32 6.08 8.25
N SER A 141 -13.47 5.99 9.27
CA SER A 141 -12.84 4.75 9.73
C SER A 141 -13.70 3.99 10.76
N GLU A 142 -14.87 4.51 11.13
CA GLU A 142 -15.72 3.92 12.16
C GLU A 142 -16.56 2.78 11.57
N ARG A 143 -16.49 1.61 12.20
CA ARG A 143 -17.36 0.45 11.89
C ARG A 143 -17.26 -0.04 10.44
N LEU A 144 -16.04 -0.11 9.91
CA LEU A 144 -15.79 -0.82 8.65
C LEU A 144 -16.18 -2.30 8.77
N ASP A 145 -17.06 -2.76 7.89
CA ASP A 145 -17.47 -4.15 7.84
C ASP A 145 -16.41 -5.06 7.19
N ALA A 146 -16.61 -6.37 7.29
CA ALA A 146 -15.67 -7.35 6.76
C ALA A 146 -15.47 -7.21 5.25
N ALA A 147 -16.54 -6.90 4.50
CA ALA A 147 -16.47 -6.70 3.05
C ALA A 147 -15.62 -5.48 2.69
N ALA A 148 -15.75 -4.37 3.43
CA ALA A 148 -14.94 -3.17 3.23
C ALA A 148 -13.46 -3.47 3.43
N TRP A 149 -13.11 -4.19 4.50
CA TRP A 149 -11.73 -4.55 4.79
C TRP A 149 -11.06 -5.41 3.72
N ILE A 150 -11.79 -6.36 3.12
CA ILE A 150 -11.19 -7.23 2.09
C ILE A 150 -11.27 -6.63 0.68
N THR A 151 -12.03 -5.56 0.47
CA THR A 151 -12.14 -4.88 -0.83
C THR A 151 -11.32 -3.61 -0.93
N MET A 152 -10.84 -3.04 0.18
CA MET A 152 -9.86 -1.95 0.12
C MET A 152 -8.49 -2.50 -0.30
N PRO A 153 -7.90 -1.99 -1.40
CA PRO A 153 -6.55 -2.37 -1.80
C PRO A 153 -5.50 -1.96 -0.76
N GLU A 154 -4.47 -2.79 -0.59
CA GLU A 154 -3.39 -2.52 0.38
C GLU A 154 -2.63 -1.23 0.08
N HIS A 155 -2.42 -0.92 -1.19
CA HIS A 155 -1.73 0.30 -1.58
C HIS A 155 -2.55 1.56 -1.24
N HIS A 156 -3.88 1.55 -1.40
CA HIS A 156 -4.73 2.65 -0.93
C HIS A 156 -4.72 2.79 0.60
N LEU A 157 -4.66 1.67 1.35
CA LEU A 157 -4.47 1.73 2.81
C LEU A 157 -3.12 2.36 3.17
N LEU A 158 -2.04 2.07 2.42
CA LEU A 158 -0.76 2.78 2.57
C LEU A 158 -0.88 4.27 2.26
N GLU A 159 -1.62 4.67 1.23
CA GLU A 159 -1.80 6.08 0.90
C GLU A 159 -2.44 6.89 2.03
N VAL A 160 -3.26 6.24 2.87
CA VAL A 160 -3.85 6.87 4.07
C VAL A 160 -2.89 6.78 5.26
N THR A 161 -2.21 5.66 5.44
CA THR A 161 -1.47 5.36 6.69
C THR A 161 0.01 5.75 6.66
N ALA A 162 0.60 5.89 5.47
CA ALA A 162 1.98 6.33 5.25
C ALA A 162 2.08 7.86 5.17
N GLY A 163 3.26 8.36 4.80
CA GLY A 163 3.55 9.79 4.78
C GLY A 163 3.59 10.42 6.17
N ARG A 164 3.55 11.76 6.22
CA ARG A 164 3.77 12.53 7.46
C ARG A 164 2.72 13.62 7.62
N ILE A 165 2.10 13.66 8.81
CA ILE A 165 1.30 14.81 9.25
C ILE A 165 2.23 15.76 10.01
N PHE A 166 2.30 17.01 9.55
CA PHE A 166 3.13 18.06 10.15
C PHE A 166 2.37 18.84 11.22
N HIS A 167 1.04 18.86 11.12
CA HIS A 167 0.15 19.49 12.09
C HIS A 167 -1.22 18.81 12.05
N ASP A 168 -1.84 18.62 13.20
CA ASP A 168 -3.22 18.14 13.30
C ASP A 168 -3.94 18.80 14.47
N GLY A 169 -4.50 19.99 14.23
CA GLY A 169 -5.34 20.69 15.20
C GLY A 169 -6.74 20.08 15.33
N CYS A 170 -7.20 19.30 14.34
CA CYS A 170 -8.51 18.67 14.35
C CYS A 170 -8.51 17.29 15.03
N GLY A 171 -7.37 16.58 15.00
CA GLY A 171 -7.18 15.23 15.52
C GLY A 171 -7.79 14.11 14.67
N GLU A 172 -8.60 14.45 13.68
CA GLU A 172 -9.36 13.48 12.89
C GLU A 172 -8.47 12.61 12.00
N ILE A 173 -7.56 13.21 11.23
CA ILE A 173 -6.68 12.43 10.33
C ILE A 173 -5.74 11.52 11.14
N THR A 174 -5.25 11.98 12.30
CA THR A 174 -4.45 11.14 13.21
C THR A 174 -5.26 9.97 13.75
N ARG A 175 -6.52 10.18 14.14
CA ARG A 175 -7.43 9.11 14.58
C ARG A 175 -7.65 8.08 13.47
N VAL A 176 -8.00 8.52 12.27
CA VAL A 176 -8.21 7.66 11.11
C VAL A 176 -6.97 6.84 10.77
N ARG A 177 -5.77 7.44 10.79
CA ARG A 177 -4.52 6.72 10.57
C ARG A 177 -4.25 5.64 11.61
N LYS A 178 -4.68 5.86 12.86
CA LYS A 178 -4.57 4.87 13.94
C LYS A 178 -5.56 3.72 13.74
N ASP A 179 -6.81 4.03 13.40
CA ASP A 179 -7.86 3.03 13.17
C ASP A 179 -7.53 2.12 11.98
N LEU A 180 -6.91 2.69 10.94
CA LEU A 180 -6.48 2.00 9.73
C LEU A 180 -5.04 1.49 9.81
N ALA A 181 -4.35 1.61 10.95
CA ALA A 181 -2.94 1.23 11.07
C ALA A 181 -2.70 -0.25 10.79
N TRP A 182 -3.69 -1.10 11.10
CA TRP A 182 -3.66 -2.51 10.76
C TRP A 182 -5.07 -3.11 10.68
N TYR A 183 -5.17 -4.28 10.03
CA TYR A 183 -6.41 -5.05 9.96
C TYR A 183 -6.93 -5.45 11.34
N PRO A 184 -8.27 -5.53 11.53
CA PRO A 184 -8.87 -6.29 12.61
C PRO A 184 -8.38 -7.74 12.58
N ASP A 185 -8.24 -8.33 13.76
CA ASP A 185 -7.59 -9.61 13.96
C ASP A 185 -8.22 -10.76 13.14
N ALA A 186 -9.55 -10.84 13.07
CA ALA A 186 -10.25 -11.84 12.27
C ALA A 186 -10.02 -11.66 10.75
N ILE A 187 -10.00 -10.42 10.25
CA ILE A 187 -9.68 -10.10 8.85
C ILE A 187 -8.23 -10.46 8.53
N TRP A 188 -7.31 -10.14 9.44
CA TRP A 188 -5.89 -10.45 9.27
C TRP A 188 -5.68 -11.97 9.14
N ARG A 189 -6.28 -12.77 10.03
CA ARG A 189 -6.24 -14.24 9.93
C ARG A 189 -6.85 -14.76 8.64
N TYR A 190 -7.97 -14.21 8.20
CA TYR A 190 -8.61 -14.57 6.94
C TYR A 190 -7.69 -14.28 5.73
N ARG A 191 -7.06 -13.11 5.66
CA ARG A 191 -6.11 -12.76 4.58
C ARG A 191 -4.86 -13.65 4.59
N MET A 192 -4.31 -13.94 5.78
CA MET A 192 -3.18 -14.88 5.90
C MET A 192 -3.58 -16.30 5.47
N ALA A 193 -4.79 -16.74 5.83
CA ALA A 193 -5.29 -18.05 5.42
C ALA A 193 -5.41 -18.17 3.90
N ALA A 194 -5.89 -17.11 3.22
CA ALA A 194 -5.90 -17.04 1.77
C ALA A 194 -4.49 -17.06 1.18
N GLY A 195 -3.53 -16.34 1.77
CA GLY A 195 -2.12 -16.35 1.34
C GLY A 195 -1.49 -17.75 1.44
N TRP A 196 -1.70 -18.44 2.56
CA TRP A 196 -1.27 -19.83 2.74
C TRP A 196 -1.93 -20.79 1.75
N MET A 197 -3.23 -20.62 1.48
CA MET A 197 -3.95 -21.44 0.51
C MET A 197 -3.38 -21.25 -0.91
N ARG A 198 -3.09 -20.01 -1.32
CA ARG A 198 -2.48 -19.72 -2.63
C ARG A 198 -1.14 -20.44 -2.80
N ILE A 199 -0.30 -20.43 -1.76
CA ILE A 199 0.96 -21.20 -1.76
C ILE A 199 0.68 -22.70 -1.90
N GLY A 200 -0.24 -23.25 -1.09
CA GLY A 200 -0.58 -24.68 -1.12
C GLY A 200 -1.13 -25.17 -2.46
N GLN A 201 -1.82 -24.30 -3.19
CA GLN A 201 -2.35 -24.61 -4.52
C GLN A 201 -1.27 -24.69 -5.61
N LEU A 202 -0.11 -24.05 -5.41
CA LEU A 202 0.96 -23.97 -6.41
C LEU A 202 2.23 -24.74 -6.04
N GLU A 203 2.51 -24.98 -4.75
CA GLU A 203 3.76 -25.59 -4.28
C GLU A 203 4.13 -26.93 -4.95
N PRO A 204 3.21 -27.86 -5.31
CA PRO A 204 3.62 -29.09 -5.99
C PRO A 204 3.92 -28.88 -7.49
N PHE A 205 3.59 -27.74 -8.10
CA PHE A 205 3.65 -27.57 -9.54
C PHE A 205 5.04 -27.25 -10.08
N ILE A 206 5.99 -26.78 -9.24
CA ILE A 206 7.39 -26.57 -9.66
C ILE A 206 7.98 -27.88 -10.18
N GLY A 207 7.94 -28.92 -9.35
CA GLY A 207 8.48 -30.23 -9.71
C GLY A 207 7.61 -30.98 -10.73
N ARG A 208 6.28 -30.80 -10.72
CA ARG A 208 5.40 -31.42 -11.71
C ARG A 208 5.59 -30.89 -13.14
N CYS A 209 5.86 -29.59 -13.29
CA CYS A 209 6.28 -29.06 -14.59
C CYS A 209 7.65 -29.64 -14.98
N GLY A 210 8.58 -29.71 -14.02
CA GLY A 210 9.90 -30.31 -14.21
C GLY A 210 9.88 -31.78 -14.66
N GLU A 211 8.97 -32.59 -14.10
CA GLU A 211 8.79 -34.02 -14.39
C GLU A 211 8.49 -34.28 -15.87
N VAL A 212 7.82 -33.35 -16.55
CA VAL A 212 7.49 -33.44 -17.99
C VAL A 212 8.44 -32.64 -18.88
N GLY A 213 9.55 -32.12 -18.32
CA GLY A 213 10.52 -31.32 -19.05
C GLY A 213 10.08 -29.87 -19.32
N ASP A 214 9.00 -29.39 -18.69
CA ASP A 214 8.52 -28.01 -18.82
C ASP A 214 9.28 -27.07 -17.88
N ASP A 215 10.49 -26.70 -18.30
CA ASP A 215 11.37 -25.83 -17.53
C ASP A 215 10.76 -24.43 -17.32
N LEU A 216 10.17 -23.88 -18.38
CA LEU A 216 9.51 -22.56 -18.37
C LEU A 216 8.32 -22.54 -17.41
N GLY A 217 7.43 -23.54 -17.47
CA GLY A 217 6.29 -23.63 -16.56
C GLY A 217 6.73 -23.75 -15.11
N SER A 218 7.77 -24.53 -14.83
CA SER A 218 8.35 -24.64 -13.49
C SER A 218 8.90 -23.28 -13.00
N GLN A 219 9.51 -22.48 -13.88
CA GLN A 219 10.01 -21.14 -13.55
C GLN A 219 8.88 -20.13 -13.31
N ILE A 220 7.82 -20.17 -14.13
CA ILE A 220 6.63 -19.32 -13.98
C ILE A 220 5.95 -19.62 -12.64
N VAL A 221 5.76 -20.90 -12.30
CA VAL A 221 5.19 -21.31 -11.00
C VAL A 221 6.06 -20.85 -9.83
N ALA A 222 7.38 -21.06 -9.90
CA ALA A 222 8.30 -20.61 -8.86
C ALA A 222 8.25 -19.08 -8.66
N THR A 223 8.13 -18.31 -9.75
CA THR A 223 8.01 -16.84 -9.70
C THR A 223 6.67 -16.41 -9.10
N ALA A 224 5.57 -17.10 -9.42
CA ALA A 224 4.27 -16.86 -8.81
C ALA A 224 4.29 -17.15 -7.29
N LEU A 225 4.92 -18.25 -6.88
CA LEU A 225 5.12 -18.59 -5.47
C LEU A 225 6.01 -17.57 -4.75
N ALA A 226 7.08 -17.08 -5.38
CA ALA A 226 7.92 -16.02 -4.82
C ALA A 226 7.09 -14.74 -4.55
N ARG A 227 6.20 -14.36 -5.48
CA ARG A 227 5.26 -13.24 -5.28
C ARG A 227 4.32 -13.49 -4.09
N ASP A 228 3.72 -14.68 -3.99
CA ASP A 228 2.79 -15.03 -2.91
C ASP A 228 3.48 -15.11 -1.54
N VAL A 229 4.70 -15.64 -1.48
CA VAL A 229 5.55 -15.63 -0.28
C VAL A 229 5.85 -14.21 0.17
N ILE A 230 6.29 -13.33 -0.73
CA ILE A 230 6.61 -11.94 -0.39
C ILE A 230 5.36 -11.24 0.16
N ARG A 231 4.20 -11.40 -0.48
CA ARG A 231 2.93 -10.84 0.01
C ARG A 231 2.52 -11.42 1.37
N LEU A 232 2.73 -12.72 1.61
CA LEU A 232 2.46 -13.31 2.92
C LEU A 232 3.44 -12.79 3.99
N ALA A 233 4.70 -12.52 3.64
CA ALA A 233 5.67 -11.90 4.55
C ALA A 233 5.20 -10.51 5.02
N PHE A 234 4.61 -9.69 4.14
CA PHE A 234 3.99 -8.41 4.51
C PHE A 234 2.88 -8.58 5.56
N LEU A 235 1.98 -9.56 5.37
CA LEU A 235 0.93 -9.87 6.34
C LEU A 235 1.50 -10.35 7.69
N LEU A 236 2.53 -11.21 7.66
CA LEU A 236 3.17 -11.73 8.88
C LEU A 236 3.90 -10.62 9.67
N GLU A 237 4.47 -9.62 8.98
CA GLU A 237 5.16 -8.47 9.57
C GLU A 237 4.23 -7.29 9.89
N ARG A 238 2.92 -7.44 9.69
CA ARG A 238 1.92 -6.39 9.88
C ARG A 238 2.26 -5.09 9.14
N ARG A 239 2.51 -5.23 7.83
CA ARG A 239 2.77 -4.15 6.90
C ARG A 239 1.88 -4.32 5.67
N TYR A 240 1.22 -3.25 5.24
CA TYR A 240 0.52 -3.25 3.96
C TYR A 240 1.56 -3.30 2.83
N ALA A 241 1.29 -4.10 1.79
CA ALA A 241 2.15 -4.19 0.62
C ALA A 241 1.94 -2.98 -0.32
N PRO A 242 3.02 -2.39 -0.88
CA PRO A 242 2.89 -1.37 -1.92
C PRO A 242 2.49 -1.99 -3.26
N TYR A 243 2.22 -1.15 -4.25
CA TYR A 243 2.03 -1.60 -5.63
C TYR A 243 3.31 -2.21 -6.22
N ALA A 244 3.14 -2.91 -7.36
CA ALA A 244 4.13 -3.85 -7.90
C ALA A 244 5.56 -3.29 -8.05
N LYS A 245 5.72 -2.03 -8.48
CA LYS A 245 7.04 -1.38 -8.66
C LYS A 245 7.89 -1.43 -7.38
N TRP A 246 7.27 -1.20 -6.23
CA TRP A 246 7.97 -1.05 -4.95
C TRP A 246 7.92 -2.29 -4.07
N LEU A 247 7.24 -3.37 -4.51
CA LEU A 247 7.06 -4.57 -3.71
C LEU A 247 8.41 -5.15 -3.23
N GLY A 248 9.38 -5.30 -4.13
CA GLY A 248 10.72 -5.81 -3.78
C GLY A 248 11.51 -4.84 -2.90
N THR A 249 11.47 -3.54 -3.19
CA THR A 249 12.18 -2.52 -2.43
C THR A 249 11.69 -2.44 -0.98
N VAL A 250 10.37 -2.40 -0.78
CA VAL A 250 9.79 -2.35 0.56
C VAL A 250 9.91 -3.70 1.26
N PHE A 251 9.78 -4.82 0.54
CA PHE A 251 10.04 -6.16 1.10
C PHE A 251 11.42 -6.25 1.73
N ALA A 252 12.45 -5.72 1.08
CA ALA A 252 13.82 -5.74 1.60
C ALA A 252 13.99 -5.01 2.95
N THR A 253 13.03 -4.17 3.35
CA THR A 253 13.03 -3.48 4.65
C THR A 253 12.34 -4.26 5.77
N LEU A 254 11.65 -5.37 5.45
CA LEU A 254 10.96 -6.19 6.43
C LEU A 254 11.96 -6.97 7.31
N PRO A 255 11.68 -7.17 8.62
CA PRO A 255 12.56 -7.95 9.49
C PRO A 255 12.87 -9.36 8.99
N ILE A 256 11.90 -10.03 8.37
CA ILE A 256 12.04 -11.39 7.82
C ILE A 256 12.82 -11.45 6.49
N ALA A 257 13.04 -10.32 5.82
CA ALA A 257 13.57 -10.30 4.45
C ALA A 257 14.96 -10.93 4.34
N SER A 258 15.85 -10.67 5.31
CA SER A 258 17.21 -11.22 5.32
C SER A 258 17.24 -12.75 5.44
N ALA A 259 16.24 -13.35 6.09
CA ALA A 259 16.11 -14.80 6.20
C ALA A 259 15.50 -15.44 4.93
N LEU A 260 14.63 -14.72 4.22
CA LEU A 260 13.99 -15.22 2.99
C LEU A 260 14.84 -15.01 1.73
N ALA A 261 15.57 -13.90 1.64
CA ALA A 261 16.24 -13.47 0.41
C ALA A 261 17.20 -14.51 -0.17
N PRO A 262 18.08 -15.20 0.61
CA PRO A 262 18.96 -16.21 0.05
C PRO A 262 18.20 -17.40 -0.60
N HIS A 263 17.06 -17.78 -0.02
CA HIS A 263 16.25 -18.89 -0.52
C HIS A 263 15.42 -18.49 -1.75
N LEU A 264 14.90 -17.26 -1.77
CA LEU A 264 14.26 -16.67 -2.93
C LEU A 264 15.23 -16.53 -4.11
N ASP A 265 16.47 -16.12 -3.85
CA ASP A 265 17.52 -16.04 -4.87
C ASP A 265 17.92 -17.42 -5.40
N ALA A 266 18.06 -18.42 -4.51
CA ALA A 266 18.30 -19.79 -4.91
C ALA A 266 17.21 -20.31 -5.87
N ALA A 267 15.94 -19.97 -5.62
CA ALA A 267 14.85 -20.32 -6.53
C ALA A 267 14.88 -19.51 -7.84
N ARG A 268 15.08 -18.19 -7.75
CA ARG A 268 15.04 -17.26 -8.90
C ARG A 268 16.14 -17.52 -9.92
N TYR A 269 17.33 -17.91 -9.45
CA TYR A 269 18.51 -18.11 -10.29
C TYR A 269 18.81 -19.58 -10.58
N ALA A 270 17.97 -20.50 -10.12
CA ALA A 270 18.16 -21.93 -10.35
C ALA A 270 17.95 -22.31 -11.83
N GLY A 271 18.92 -23.03 -12.38
CA GLY A 271 18.91 -23.48 -13.78
C GLY A 271 18.05 -24.72 -14.05
N ALA A 272 17.58 -25.42 -13.01
CA ALA A 272 16.72 -26.58 -13.13
C ALA A 272 15.66 -26.60 -12.01
N TRP A 273 14.62 -27.41 -12.20
CA TRP A 273 13.47 -27.45 -11.29
C TRP A 273 13.79 -27.95 -9.87
N PRO A 274 14.73 -28.90 -9.62
CA PRO A 274 14.98 -29.37 -8.26
C PRO A 274 15.53 -28.27 -7.35
N GLU A 275 16.45 -27.45 -7.87
CA GLU A 275 17.02 -26.31 -7.13
C GLU A 275 15.97 -25.21 -6.92
N ARG A 276 15.09 -25.00 -7.91
CA ARG A 276 13.93 -24.10 -7.78
C ARG A 276 12.98 -24.53 -6.66
N GLU A 277 12.63 -25.81 -6.64
CA GLU A 277 11.78 -26.41 -5.60
C GLU A 277 12.44 -26.25 -4.23
N ALA A 278 13.71 -26.62 -4.10
CA ALA A 278 14.45 -26.51 -2.85
C ALA A 278 14.50 -25.07 -2.30
N GLY A 279 14.71 -24.08 -3.19
CA GLY A 279 14.69 -22.67 -2.84
C GLY A 279 13.32 -22.21 -2.33
N ILE A 280 12.24 -22.54 -3.03
CA ILE A 280 10.87 -22.18 -2.60
C ILE A 280 10.49 -22.89 -1.31
N VAL A 281 10.74 -24.20 -1.18
CA VAL A 281 10.46 -24.97 0.04
C VAL A 281 11.18 -24.37 1.25
N SER A 282 12.46 -24.01 1.09
CA SER A 282 13.23 -23.36 2.16
C SER A 282 12.64 -21.99 2.54
N THR A 283 12.17 -21.25 1.54
CA THR A 283 11.52 -19.96 1.75
C THR A 283 10.19 -20.11 2.53
N VAL A 284 9.34 -21.06 2.13
CA VAL A 284 8.04 -21.30 2.79
C VAL A 284 8.24 -21.85 4.22
N ARG A 285 9.30 -22.62 4.47
CA ARG A 285 9.69 -23.02 5.83
C ARG A 285 9.97 -21.84 6.75
N VAL A 286 10.72 -20.83 6.29
CA VAL A 286 10.98 -19.60 7.06
C VAL A 286 9.67 -18.87 7.37
N LEU A 287 8.73 -18.81 6.41
CA LEU A 287 7.39 -18.25 6.67
C LEU A 287 6.61 -19.06 7.72
N ALA A 288 6.70 -20.39 7.68
CA ALA A 288 6.03 -21.27 8.65
C ALA A 288 6.57 -21.06 10.07
N GLU A 289 7.89 -20.92 10.21
CA GLU A 289 8.54 -20.59 11.48
C GLU A 289 8.07 -19.21 11.99
N ARG A 290 7.99 -18.20 11.10
CA ARG A 290 7.46 -16.88 11.46
C ARG A 290 5.99 -16.94 11.87
N HIS A 291 5.16 -17.69 11.13
CA HIS A 291 3.75 -17.90 11.45
C HIS A 291 3.58 -18.46 12.85
N ASN A 292 4.32 -19.53 13.19
CA ASN A 292 4.30 -20.11 14.53
C ASN A 292 4.71 -19.10 15.61
N ALA A 293 5.71 -18.26 15.33
CA ALA A 293 6.15 -17.22 16.25
C ALA A 293 5.11 -16.12 16.51
N LEU A 294 4.09 -15.96 15.65
CA LEU A 294 2.98 -15.04 15.89
C LEU A 294 1.97 -15.57 16.91
N GLY A 295 1.97 -16.88 17.21
CA GLY A 295 1.08 -17.48 18.21
C GLY A 295 -0.42 -17.39 17.85
N LEU A 296 -0.76 -17.34 16.56
CA LEU A 296 -2.15 -17.18 16.10
C LEU A 296 -2.92 -18.49 16.00
N THR A 297 -2.22 -19.61 15.98
CA THR A 297 -2.75 -20.97 15.89
C THR A 297 -1.96 -21.87 16.83
N GLU A 298 -2.38 -23.13 16.98
CA GLU A 298 -1.47 -24.16 17.50
C GLU A 298 -0.22 -24.25 16.63
N VAL A 299 0.91 -24.63 17.25
CA VAL A 299 2.19 -24.74 16.56
C VAL A 299 2.12 -25.87 15.52
N LEU A 300 2.42 -25.53 14.27
CA LEU A 300 2.45 -26.49 13.17
C LEU A 300 3.89 -26.87 12.85
N ASP A 301 4.14 -28.16 12.61
CA ASP A 301 5.45 -28.66 12.16
C ASP A 301 5.89 -27.99 10.83
N PRO A 302 7.01 -27.23 10.82
CA PRO A 302 7.52 -26.53 9.66
C PRO A 302 8.45 -27.41 8.79
N ALA A 303 8.53 -28.72 9.03
CA ALA A 303 9.33 -29.59 8.17
C ALA A 303 8.64 -29.81 6.79
N PRO A 304 9.43 -29.80 5.68
CA PRO A 304 8.93 -30.19 4.37
C PRO A 304 8.56 -31.67 4.34
N ARG A 305 7.69 -32.02 3.40
CA ARG A 305 7.19 -33.39 3.23
C ARG A 305 6.87 -33.69 1.76
N PRO A 306 6.84 -34.96 1.36
CA PRO A 306 6.39 -35.34 0.02
C PRO A 306 4.95 -34.91 -0.26
N PHE A 307 4.67 -34.48 -1.49
CA PHE A 307 3.32 -34.25 -1.96
C PHE A 307 2.61 -35.60 -2.20
N TRP A 308 1.94 -36.11 -1.16
CA TRP A 308 1.35 -37.45 -1.13
C TRP A 308 2.40 -38.53 -1.40
N SER A 309 2.19 -39.38 -2.41
CA SER A 309 3.13 -40.41 -2.83
C SER A 309 4.15 -39.92 -3.86
N ARG A 310 4.17 -38.62 -4.20
CA ARG A 310 5.05 -38.05 -5.23
C ARG A 310 6.35 -37.51 -4.63
N PRO A 311 7.46 -37.48 -5.40
CA PRO A 311 8.76 -37.09 -4.86
C PRO A 311 8.93 -35.58 -4.59
N PHE A 312 7.98 -34.74 -5.02
CA PHE A 312 8.02 -33.28 -4.87
C PHE A 312 7.87 -32.86 -3.41
N GLN A 313 8.75 -31.99 -2.93
CA GLN A 313 8.71 -31.46 -1.58
C GLN A 313 7.75 -30.27 -1.47
N VAL A 314 6.91 -30.30 -0.44
CA VAL A 314 5.92 -29.27 -0.15
C VAL A 314 5.89 -28.99 1.35
N MET A 315 5.33 -27.85 1.74
CA MET A 315 5.05 -27.54 3.14
C MET A 315 3.66 -28.02 3.57
N ASN A 316 2.84 -28.44 2.60
CA ASN A 316 1.41 -28.65 2.78
C ASN A 316 0.79 -27.39 3.40
N ALA A 317 1.04 -26.27 2.72
CA ALA A 317 0.74 -24.91 3.17
C ALA A 317 -0.75 -24.70 3.51
N GLU A 318 -1.64 -25.50 2.92
CA GLU A 318 -3.07 -25.55 3.28
C GLU A 318 -3.30 -25.79 4.79
N ARG A 319 -2.43 -26.52 5.49
CA ARG A 319 -2.55 -26.76 6.94
C ARG A 319 -2.56 -25.46 7.75
N PHE A 320 -1.74 -24.48 7.35
CA PHE A 320 -1.70 -23.15 7.98
C PHE A 320 -2.98 -22.37 7.69
N SER A 321 -3.50 -22.48 6.47
CA SER A 321 -4.79 -21.90 6.08
C SER A 321 -5.94 -22.46 6.93
N GLN A 322 -6.02 -23.79 7.05
CA GLN A 322 -7.05 -24.47 7.84
C GLN A 322 -6.99 -24.09 9.32
N ALA A 323 -5.79 -24.06 9.91
CA ALA A 323 -5.60 -23.66 11.30
C ALA A 323 -6.02 -22.21 11.56
N LEU A 324 -5.68 -21.28 10.66
CA LEU A 324 -6.13 -19.89 10.76
C LEU A 324 -7.64 -19.78 10.65
N LEU A 325 -8.26 -20.41 9.64
CA LEU A 325 -9.72 -20.36 9.46
C LEU A 325 -10.46 -20.95 10.67
N ALA A 326 -9.97 -22.04 11.26
CA ALA A 326 -10.56 -22.66 12.45
C ALA A 326 -10.50 -21.75 13.69
N SER A 327 -9.56 -20.80 13.74
CA SER A 327 -9.42 -19.83 14.85
C SER A 327 -10.33 -18.60 14.71
N ILE A 328 -11.03 -18.43 13.58
CA ILE A 328 -11.92 -17.29 13.35
C ILE A 328 -13.29 -17.57 13.96
N THR A 329 -13.77 -16.69 14.84
CA THR A 329 -15.10 -16.77 15.47
C THR A 329 -16.05 -15.66 15.05
N ASP A 330 -15.56 -14.63 14.36
CA ASP A 330 -16.36 -13.47 13.93
C ASP A 330 -17.35 -13.90 12.82
N PRO A 331 -18.68 -13.82 13.04
CA PRO A 331 -19.67 -14.23 12.06
C PRO A 331 -19.59 -13.48 10.74
N ALA A 332 -19.22 -12.20 10.75
CA ALA A 332 -19.11 -11.40 9.54
C ALA A 332 -17.94 -11.87 8.67
N VAL A 333 -16.84 -12.32 9.30
CA VAL A 333 -15.68 -12.88 8.59
C VAL A 333 -15.96 -14.31 8.13
N LEU A 334 -16.67 -15.11 8.92
CA LEU A 334 -17.08 -16.47 8.54
C LEU A 334 -18.05 -16.49 7.34
N ALA A 335 -18.80 -15.41 7.13
CA ALA A 335 -19.69 -15.23 5.98
C ALA A 335 -18.96 -14.87 4.67
N LEU A 336 -17.67 -14.49 4.74
CA LEU A 336 -16.89 -14.16 3.54
C LEU A 336 -16.67 -15.40 2.65
N PRO A 337 -16.51 -15.23 1.32
CA PRO A 337 -16.19 -16.34 0.43
C PRO A 337 -14.91 -17.06 0.85
N ARG A 338 -14.99 -18.37 1.07
CA ARG A 338 -13.85 -19.16 1.55
C ARG A 338 -12.64 -19.03 0.61
N ASN A 339 -11.46 -18.79 1.20
CA ASN A 339 -10.15 -18.68 0.52
C ASN A 339 -10.01 -17.53 -0.50
N LEU A 340 -10.99 -16.63 -0.65
CA LEU A 340 -10.88 -15.52 -1.59
C LEU A 340 -9.78 -14.53 -1.19
N GLY A 341 -9.67 -14.24 0.11
CA GLY A 341 -8.72 -13.26 0.63
C GLY A 341 -9.15 -11.82 0.35
N GLY A 342 -8.18 -10.91 0.37
CA GLY A 342 -8.36 -9.52 -0.04
C GLY A 342 -8.26 -9.31 -1.55
N VAL A 343 -8.73 -8.16 -2.04
CA VAL A 343 -8.74 -7.82 -3.48
C VAL A 343 -7.37 -7.99 -4.15
N ASP A 344 -6.29 -7.57 -3.49
CA ASP A 344 -4.92 -7.71 -4.01
C ASP A 344 -4.40 -9.17 -4.07
N GLN A 345 -5.15 -10.14 -3.49
CA GLN A 345 -4.82 -11.57 -3.51
C GLN A 345 -5.53 -12.34 -4.63
N PHE A 346 -6.58 -11.77 -5.24
CA PHE A 346 -7.32 -12.40 -6.35
C PHE A 346 -7.41 -11.52 -7.61
N MET A 347 -6.88 -10.30 -7.57
CA MET A 347 -6.86 -9.34 -8.68
C MET A 347 -5.50 -8.65 -8.74
N ASP A 348 -4.90 -8.57 -9.94
CA ASP A 348 -3.61 -7.91 -10.18
C ASP A 348 -3.60 -6.92 -11.36
N SER A 349 -4.77 -6.62 -11.93
CA SER A 349 -4.93 -5.53 -12.90
C SER A 349 -4.78 -4.19 -12.20
N THR A 350 -3.83 -3.36 -12.66
CA THR A 350 -3.61 -2.01 -12.16
C THR A 350 -4.88 -1.17 -12.24
N ASP A 351 -5.51 -1.11 -13.42
CA ASP A 351 -6.73 -0.32 -13.63
C ASP A 351 -7.87 -0.75 -12.68
N ALA A 352 -7.96 -2.06 -12.41
CA ALA A 352 -8.96 -2.60 -11.52
C ALA A 352 -8.69 -2.27 -10.04
N LEU A 353 -7.42 -2.28 -9.63
CA LEU A 353 -7.00 -1.96 -8.26
C LEU A 353 -7.01 -0.45 -7.96
N GLU A 354 -6.78 0.39 -8.97
CA GLU A 354 -6.87 1.85 -8.88
C GLU A 354 -8.32 2.35 -8.99
N SER A 355 -9.24 1.53 -9.53
CA SER A 355 -10.64 1.90 -9.72
C SER A 355 -11.43 2.03 -8.41
N GLY A 356 -11.90 3.25 -8.14
CA GLY A 356 -12.84 3.54 -7.06
C GLY A 356 -14.16 2.77 -7.18
N ASP A 357 -14.69 2.63 -8.39
CA ASP A 357 -16.02 2.05 -8.60
C ASP A 357 -16.02 0.52 -8.49
N LEU A 358 -14.94 -0.13 -8.93
CA LEU A 358 -14.87 -1.58 -8.92
C LEU A 358 -14.79 -2.14 -7.51
N HIS A 359 -13.97 -1.54 -6.63
CA HIS A 359 -13.88 -2.04 -5.26
C HIS A 359 -15.22 -1.86 -4.49
N LEU A 360 -15.97 -0.79 -4.78
CA LEU A 360 -17.33 -0.59 -4.25
C LEU A 360 -18.33 -1.62 -4.78
N ALA A 361 -18.24 -1.97 -6.08
CA ALA A 361 -19.06 -3.03 -6.66
C ALA A 361 -18.76 -4.39 -6.02
N LEU A 362 -17.48 -4.72 -5.83
CA LEU A 362 -17.06 -5.94 -5.12
C LEU A 362 -17.57 -5.95 -3.67
N ARG A 363 -17.51 -4.81 -2.97
CA ARG A 363 -18.00 -4.71 -1.59
C ARG A 363 -19.48 -5.06 -1.48
N ARG A 364 -20.30 -4.56 -2.41
CA ARG A 364 -21.74 -4.88 -2.47
C ARG A 364 -21.97 -6.37 -2.74
N TRP A 365 -21.25 -6.93 -3.71
CA TRP A 365 -21.35 -8.36 -4.04
C TRP A 365 -20.99 -9.25 -2.85
N ILE A 366 -19.90 -8.95 -2.14
CA ILE A 366 -19.47 -9.75 -0.98
C ILE A 366 -20.38 -9.53 0.24
N GLY A 367 -20.88 -8.31 0.45
CA GLY A 367 -21.78 -7.98 1.55
C GLY A 367 -23.20 -8.57 1.42
N GLY A 368 -23.46 -9.41 0.42
CA GLY A 368 -24.78 -9.99 0.16
C GLY A 368 -25.76 -9.01 -0.50
N GLY A 369 -25.29 -7.84 -0.91
CA GLY A 369 -26.03 -6.84 -1.69
C GLY A 369 -26.00 -7.17 -3.17
N ALA A 370 -26.59 -8.30 -3.55
CA ALA A 370 -26.97 -8.57 -4.93
C ALA A 370 -28.47 -8.29 -5.09
N SER A 371 -28.79 -7.07 -5.53
CA SER A 371 -30.06 -6.74 -6.18
C SER A 371 -29.78 -5.96 -7.45
#